data_AF-U2M400-F1
#
_entry.id   AF-U2M400-F1
#
_cell.length_a   1.000
_cell.length_b   1.000
_cell.length_c   1.000
_cell.angle_alpha   90.00
_cell.angle_beta   90.00
_cell.angle_gamma   90.00
#
_symmetry.space_group_name_H-M   'P 1'
#
loop_
_entity.id
_entity.type
_entity.pdbx_description
1 polymer ?
#
loop_
_entity_poly.entity_id
_entity_poly.type
_entity_poly.pdbx_seq_one_letter_code
_entity_poly.pdbx_strand_id
1 'polypeptide(L)'
;MKKQFAALLALSTAAACVLSYQPVQAGAESVLGSMTQENLTDITNEQKDAFYQSSLGEIEPSAEPSELEQAATANGMYKDTFSFTNHSCNLSEDDFNQKVFEPIWNSMTNIERLAYLNKSSVYRNVCQGSQCFGMAALSILVHNGELSPSDIQAGAETLHDITLTNDVEQLITYYDMLLEYQAVSNVVMYAPTLLTQDERVDNLLNCAERCKEKGTYFMVAIRAGGTHMIVGMDKVSGSWTFDGVNYDTCIVAYDSNFYNKTTKESLFNDNACIYVNSKTKQFCIPAYGFTSEKGESVLYASDDDSVLTYRAPLNGTTEINTDASNIVNLHSYRGITPEDVSVTATDADGSTHDFLSECKLRSSDSNYYGTGSAFHLEKTKRSNGFDFYLKGKGYRVEVSQYPQGGSMSNVINLKRPLNG
;
A
#
# COMPACT_ATOMS: atom_id res chain seq x y z
N MET A 1 -31.06 11.10 -75.31
CA MET A 1 -29.77 11.84 -75.20
C MET A 1 -28.87 11.10 -74.22
N LYS A 2 -27.65 10.74 -74.66
CA LYS A 2 -26.60 10.09 -73.85
C LYS A 2 -25.96 11.10 -72.90
N LYS A 3 -25.53 10.66 -71.70
CA LYS A 3 -24.14 10.71 -71.20
C LYS A 3 -24.01 10.06 -69.81
N GLN A 4 -23.04 9.15 -69.69
CA GLN A 4 -22.43 8.63 -68.45
C GLN A 4 -21.56 9.73 -67.80
N PHE A 5 -21.29 9.63 -66.49
CA PHE A 5 -20.07 9.98 -65.70
C PHE A 5 -20.46 9.83 -64.21
N ALA A 6 -19.66 9.46 -63.22
CA ALA A 6 -18.39 8.75 -63.04
C ALA A 6 -18.29 8.43 -61.54
N ALA A 7 -17.51 7.41 -61.18
CA ALA A 7 -17.10 7.16 -59.79
C ALA A 7 -16.05 8.19 -59.34
N LEU A 8 -16.04 8.56 -58.05
CA LEU A 8 -14.84 9.02 -57.35
C LEU A 8 -14.92 8.68 -55.85
N LEU A 9 -13.89 7.97 -55.38
CA LEU A 9 -13.52 7.73 -53.97
C LEU A 9 -13.27 9.05 -53.22
N ALA A 10 -13.54 9.08 -51.91
CA ALA A 10 -12.50 9.14 -50.86
C ALA A 10 -12.97 9.75 -49.52
N LEU A 11 -12.62 9.02 -48.45
CA LEU A 11 -12.10 9.46 -47.13
C LEU A 11 -13.04 10.06 -46.05
N SER A 12 -13.19 9.22 -45.01
CA SER A 12 -13.05 9.49 -43.57
C SER A 12 -13.81 10.66 -42.94
N THR A 13 -14.65 10.32 -41.96
CA THR A 13 -14.68 10.94 -40.62
C THR A 13 -15.56 10.11 -39.69
N ALA A 14 -14.94 9.33 -38.80
CA ALA A 14 -15.64 8.80 -37.62
C ALA A 14 -15.78 9.96 -36.62
N ALA A 15 -17.01 10.37 -36.37
CA ALA A 15 -17.32 11.39 -35.38
C ALA A 15 -17.05 10.83 -33.98
N ALA A 16 -16.03 11.37 -33.30
CA ALA A 16 -15.83 11.17 -31.87
C ALA A 16 -16.92 11.94 -31.11
N CYS A 17 -17.78 11.23 -30.39
CA CYS A 17 -18.74 11.85 -29.49
C CYS A 17 -18.01 12.19 -28.18
N VAL A 18 -17.77 13.48 -27.93
CA VAL A 18 -17.19 14.00 -26.69
C VAL A 18 -18.31 14.24 -25.69
N LEU A 19 -18.38 13.44 -24.63
CA LEU A 19 -19.17 13.78 -23.45
C LEU A 19 -18.34 14.73 -22.58
N SER A 20 -18.69 16.02 -22.61
CA SER A 20 -18.19 17.01 -21.65
C SER A 20 -19.19 17.08 -20.50
N TYR A 21 -18.75 16.76 -19.29
CA TYR A 21 -19.54 16.94 -18.08
C TYR A 21 -19.25 18.34 -17.52
N GLN A 22 -20.25 19.22 -17.51
CA GLN A 22 -20.23 20.42 -16.67
C GLN A 22 -20.85 20.07 -15.31
N PRO A 23 -20.28 20.56 -14.19
CA PRO A 23 -20.81 20.26 -12.87
C PRO A 23 -22.16 20.93 -12.70
N VAL A 24 -23.21 20.13 -12.57
CA VAL A 24 -24.51 20.61 -12.09
C VAL A 24 -24.48 20.48 -10.56
N GLN A 25 -24.54 21.61 -9.85
CA GLN A 25 -24.98 21.63 -8.46
C GLN A 25 -26.40 21.04 -8.43
N ALA A 26 -26.53 19.78 -8.00
CA ALA A 26 -27.81 19.16 -7.71
C ALA A 26 -27.77 18.65 -6.27
N GLY A 27 -28.75 19.13 -5.50
CA GLY A 27 -28.87 18.88 -4.06
C GLY A 27 -28.98 17.40 -3.72
N ALA A 28 -28.52 17.10 -2.51
CA ALA A 28 -28.73 15.82 -1.87
C ALA A 28 -30.22 15.49 -1.81
N GLU A 29 -30.65 14.40 -2.45
CA GLU A 29 -31.73 13.55 -1.94
C GLU A 29 -31.77 12.17 -2.66
N SER A 30 -31.66 11.14 -1.82
CA SER A 30 -32.08 9.74 -1.93
C SER A 30 -32.02 8.99 -3.27
N VAL A 31 -31.04 8.08 -3.38
CA VAL A 31 -31.29 6.70 -3.87
C VAL A 31 -30.50 5.72 -2.99
N LEU A 32 -30.92 5.60 -1.73
CA LEU A 32 -30.56 4.47 -0.86
C LEU A 32 -31.63 3.38 -1.10
N GLY A 33 -31.51 2.72 -2.24
CA GLY A 33 -32.42 1.66 -2.68
C GLY A 33 -31.64 0.40 -3.00
N SER A 34 -31.51 -0.48 -2.01
CA SER A 34 -31.10 -1.90 -2.13
C SER A 34 -29.79 -2.19 -2.86
N MET A 35 -28.67 -2.15 -2.14
CA MET A 35 -27.53 -3.01 -2.43
C MET A 35 -27.31 -3.90 -1.21
N THR A 36 -27.77 -5.15 -1.30
CA THR A 36 -27.50 -6.18 -0.30
C THR A 36 -26.04 -6.61 -0.40
N GLN A 37 -25.40 -6.61 0.75
CA GLN A 37 -24.01 -7.00 1.01
C GLN A 37 -23.79 -8.47 0.69
N GLU A 38 -23.33 -8.79 -0.52
CA GLU A 38 -22.80 -10.12 -0.85
C GLU A 38 -21.53 -9.99 -1.70
N ASN A 39 -20.46 -10.60 -1.16
CA ASN A 39 -19.18 -10.94 -1.78
C ASN A 39 -18.12 -9.83 -1.94
N LEU A 40 -17.80 -9.17 -0.84
CA LEU A 40 -16.39 -8.86 -0.53
C LEU A 40 -15.82 -10.09 0.20
N THR A 41 -15.42 -11.12 -0.54
CA THR A 41 -14.44 -12.08 -0.01
C THR A 41 -13.08 -11.40 -0.11
N ASP A 42 -12.85 -10.51 0.85
CA ASP A 42 -11.52 -10.12 1.26
C ASP A 42 -10.72 -11.40 1.57
N ILE A 43 -9.40 -11.32 1.42
CA ILE A 43 -8.46 -12.24 2.10
C ILE A 43 -9.05 -12.47 3.49
N THR A 44 -9.50 -13.71 3.76
CA THR A 44 -10.28 -13.97 4.97
C THR A 44 -9.47 -13.50 6.17
N ASN A 45 -10.13 -12.93 7.19
CA ASN A 45 -9.44 -12.52 8.42
C ASN A 45 -8.58 -13.67 8.99
N GLU A 46 -9.01 -14.92 8.77
CA GLU A 46 -8.25 -16.13 9.09
C GLU A 46 -6.87 -16.24 8.39
N GLN A 47 -6.70 -15.76 7.16
CA GLN A 47 -5.40 -15.78 6.46
C GLN A 47 -4.44 -14.68 6.93
N LYS A 48 -4.97 -13.52 7.35
CA LYS A 48 -4.17 -12.46 8.00
C LYS A 48 -3.78 -12.87 9.42
N ASP A 49 -4.73 -13.37 10.21
CA ASP A 49 -4.51 -13.82 11.59
C ASP A 49 -3.52 -15.00 11.65
N ALA A 50 -3.61 -15.95 10.71
CA ALA A 50 -2.67 -17.06 10.63
C ALA A 50 -1.24 -16.62 10.25
N PHE A 51 -1.10 -15.60 9.41
CA PHE A 51 0.21 -15.00 9.10
C PHE A 51 0.80 -14.27 10.31
N TYR A 52 -0.01 -13.50 11.05
CA TYR A 52 0.44 -12.76 12.23
C TYR A 52 0.83 -13.65 13.41
N GLN A 53 -0.02 -14.61 13.79
CA GLN A 53 0.28 -15.49 14.94
C GLN A 53 1.43 -16.46 14.66
N SER A 54 1.70 -16.81 13.40
CA SER A 54 2.82 -17.69 13.02
C SER A 54 4.15 -16.97 12.80
N SER A 55 4.17 -15.63 12.77
CA SER A 55 5.36 -14.81 12.48
C SER A 55 6.04 -14.18 13.71
N LEU A 56 5.43 -14.28 14.91
CA LEU A 56 6.10 -13.90 16.15
C LEU A 56 7.23 -14.88 16.46
N GLY A 57 8.47 -14.39 16.46
CA GLY A 57 9.67 -15.21 16.63
C GLY A 57 10.25 -15.09 18.04
N GLU A 58 10.18 -16.18 18.82
CA GLU A 58 10.92 -16.30 20.07
C GLU A 58 12.41 -16.53 19.80
N ILE A 59 13.27 -15.73 20.42
CA ILE A 59 14.73 -15.80 20.26
C ILE A 59 15.39 -16.01 21.62
N GLU A 60 16.34 -16.93 21.67
CA GLU A 60 17.28 -17.03 22.79
C GLU A 60 18.40 -16.00 22.60
N PRO A 61 18.66 -15.13 23.59
CA PRO A 61 19.72 -14.13 23.47
C PRO A 61 21.09 -14.78 23.29
N SER A 62 21.89 -14.25 22.34
CA SER A 62 23.27 -14.68 22.15
C SER A 62 24.15 -14.23 23.33
N ALA A 63 25.16 -15.03 23.65
CA ALA A 63 26.15 -14.66 24.68
C ALA A 63 27.09 -13.52 24.23
N GLU A 64 27.33 -13.40 22.92
CA GLU A 64 28.10 -12.33 22.30
C GLU A 64 27.31 -11.71 21.13
N PRO A 65 27.20 -10.37 21.03
CA PRO A 65 26.49 -9.71 19.94
C PRO A 65 27.17 -9.93 18.60
N SER A 66 26.40 -10.27 17.57
CA SER A 66 26.89 -10.40 16.19
C SER A 66 27.40 -9.05 15.65
N GLU A 67 28.16 -9.04 14.54
CA GLU A 67 28.54 -7.79 13.88
C GLU A 67 27.31 -6.99 13.41
N LEU A 68 26.24 -7.69 13.02
CA LEU A 68 24.97 -7.08 12.62
C LEU A 68 24.24 -6.48 13.83
N GLU A 69 24.26 -7.15 14.99
CA GLU A 69 23.69 -6.63 16.23
C GLU A 69 24.47 -5.41 16.73
N GLN A 70 25.79 -5.41 16.59
CA GLN A 70 26.61 -4.24 16.89
C GLN A 70 26.26 -3.07 15.97
N ALA A 71 26.07 -3.32 14.67
CA ALA A 71 25.62 -2.30 13.72
C ALA A 71 24.21 -1.78 14.07
N ALA A 72 23.27 -2.66 14.39
CA ALA A 72 21.92 -2.29 14.80
C ALA A 72 21.95 -1.45 16.10
N THR A 73 22.74 -1.87 17.09
CA THR A 73 22.89 -1.17 18.38
C THR A 73 23.50 0.22 18.17
N ALA A 74 24.56 0.32 17.35
CA ALA A 74 25.18 1.60 17.02
C ALA A 74 24.22 2.55 16.30
N ASN A 75 23.27 2.00 15.53
CA ASN A 75 22.23 2.78 14.86
C ASN A 75 20.97 3.00 15.70
N GLY A 76 20.88 2.50 16.94
CA GLY A 76 19.79 2.85 17.85
C GLY A 76 18.76 1.74 18.12
N MET A 77 19.04 0.47 17.83
CA MET A 77 18.11 -0.66 18.07
C MET A 77 17.46 -0.63 19.47
N TYR A 78 18.20 -0.37 20.54
CA TYR A 78 17.69 -0.41 21.91
C TYR A 78 17.39 0.98 22.48
N LYS A 79 17.26 1.98 21.61
CA LYS A 79 16.98 3.37 21.97
C LYS A 79 15.79 3.91 21.18
N ASP A 80 15.77 3.66 19.88
CA ASP A 80 14.80 4.20 18.93
C ASP A 80 13.81 3.12 18.46
N THR A 81 13.65 2.05 19.23
CA THR A 81 12.64 1.00 19.01
C THR A 81 11.92 0.65 20.31
N PHE A 82 10.71 0.09 20.20
CA PHE A 82 9.91 -0.29 21.35
C PHE A 82 10.47 -1.53 22.05
N SER A 83 10.35 -1.57 23.39
CA SER A 83 10.68 -2.73 24.19
C SER A 83 9.64 -3.86 24.10
N PHE A 84 8.44 -3.59 23.62
CA PHE A 84 7.39 -4.59 23.40
C PHE A 84 7.28 -4.97 21.92
N THR A 85 6.70 -6.13 21.66
CA THR A 85 6.52 -6.66 20.31
C THR A 85 5.31 -6.06 19.62
N ASN A 86 5.30 -6.23 18.29
CA ASN A 86 4.08 -6.21 17.50
C ASN A 86 2.99 -7.07 18.14
N HIS A 87 1.76 -6.59 18.06
CA HIS A 87 0.59 -7.17 18.68
C HIS A 87 -0.65 -6.80 17.86
N SER A 88 -1.77 -7.45 18.19
CA SER A 88 -3.09 -7.01 17.75
C SER A 88 -3.60 -5.90 18.65
N CYS A 89 -4.35 -4.96 18.09
CA CYS A 89 -4.84 -3.81 18.84
C CYS A 89 -5.70 -4.24 20.04
N ASN A 90 -5.47 -3.66 21.21
CA ASN A 90 -6.21 -3.99 22.44
C ASN A 90 -7.22 -2.90 22.88
N LEU A 91 -7.52 -1.95 21.99
CA LEU A 91 -8.56 -0.94 22.26
C LEU A 91 -9.94 -1.57 22.26
N SER A 92 -10.85 -1.03 23.09
CA SER A 92 -12.27 -1.34 22.94
C SER A 92 -12.81 -0.81 21.59
N GLU A 93 -13.85 -1.41 21.03
CA GLU A 93 -14.47 -0.91 19.78
C GLU A 93 -14.93 0.55 19.93
N ASP A 94 -15.41 0.95 21.12
CA ASP A 94 -15.79 2.33 21.42
C ASP A 94 -14.59 3.29 21.42
N ASP A 95 -13.49 2.91 22.10
CA ASP A 95 -12.27 3.71 22.13
C ASP A 95 -11.65 3.83 20.74
N PHE A 96 -11.55 2.72 20.00
CA PHE A 96 -11.08 2.73 18.61
C PHE A 96 -11.91 3.68 17.75
N ASN A 97 -13.24 3.57 17.82
CA ASN A 97 -14.14 4.38 17.00
C ASN A 97 -13.98 5.87 17.32
N GLN A 98 -14.02 6.25 18.60
CA GLN A 98 -14.00 7.65 19.01
C GLN A 98 -12.62 8.29 18.87
N LYS A 99 -11.56 7.56 19.19
CA LYS A 99 -10.23 8.12 19.37
C LYS A 99 -9.30 7.91 18.19
N VAL A 100 -9.60 6.95 17.31
CA VAL A 100 -8.77 6.65 16.13
C VAL A 100 -9.58 6.82 14.84
N PHE A 101 -10.66 6.04 14.67
CA PHE A 101 -11.39 5.99 13.41
C PHE A 101 -12.11 7.31 13.08
N GLU A 102 -12.84 7.91 14.03
CA GLU A 102 -13.59 9.15 13.78
C GLU A 102 -12.71 10.34 13.40
N PRO A 103 -11.57 10.62 14.07
CA PRO A 103 -10.62 11.62 13.61
C PRO A 103 -10.14 11.40 12.17
N ILE A 104 -9.76 10.17 11.82
CA ILE A 104 -9.30 9.81 10.47
C ILE A 104 -10.43 9.97 9.45
N TRP A 105 -11.60 9.41 9.74
CA TRP A 105 -12.80 9.52 8.91
C TRP A 105 -13.16 10.99 8.66
N ASN A 106 -13.10 11.84 9.68
CA ASN A 106 -13.41 13.26 9.56
C ASN A 106 -12.42 14.02 8.68
N SER A 107 -11.17 13.56 8.61
CA SER A 107 -10.15 14.13 7.73
C SER A 107 -10.28 13.62 6.28
N MET A 108 -10.74 12.38 6.07
CA MET A 108 -10.86 11.75 4.75
C MET A 108 -11.73 12.53 3.77
N THR A 109 -11.36 12.46 2.49
CA THR A 109 -12.20 12.91 1.38
C THR A 109 -13.45 12.04 1.26
N ASN A 110 -14.48 12.57 0.59
CA ASN A 110 -15.70 11.80 0.32
C ASN A 110 -15.41 10.51 -0.47
N ILE A 111 -14.37 10.50 -1.31
CA ILE A 111 -13.99 9.32 -2.10
C ILE A 111 -13.35 8.24 -1.23
N GLU A 112 -12.50 8.62 -0.29
CA GLU A 112 -11.89 7.69 0.68
C GLU A 112 -12.96 7.05 1.58
N ARG A 113 -13.93 7.85 2.05
CA ARG A 113 -15.04 7.37 2.88
C ARG A 113 -15.91 6.30 2.22
N LEU A 114 -15.97 6.24 0.89
CA LEU A 114 -16.75 5.22 0.18
C LEU A 114 -16.22 3.80 0.41
N ALA A 115 -14.98 3.64 0.87
CA ALA A 115 -14.41 2.34 1.22
C ALA A 115 -14.86 1.83 2.61
N TYR A 116 -15.32 2.72 3.50
CA TYR A 116 -15.57 2.38 4.91
C TYR A 116 -17.05 2.55 5.31
N LEU A 117 -17.96 1.95 4.53
CA LEU A 117 -19.39 2.02 4.81
C LEU A 117 -19.82 1.29 6.10
N ASN A 118 -18.93 0.50 6.72
CA ASN A 118 -19.22 -0.24 7.96
C ASN A 118 -18.07 -0.08 8.98
N LYS A 119 -18.32 0.70 10.06
CA LYS A 119 -17.32 0.96 11.11
C LYS A 119 -16.81 -0.33 11.78
N SER A 120 -17.70 -1.28 12.08
CA SER A 120 -17.34 -2.53 12.75
C SER A 120 -16.47 -3.44 11.89
N SER A 121 -16.52 -3.36 10.56
CA SER A 121 -15.54 -4.08 9.72
C SER A 121 -14.15 -3.43 9.78
N VAL A 122 -14.06 -2.10 9.88
CA VAL A 122 -12.78 -1.42 10.02
C VAL A 122 -12.13 -1.77 11.36
N TYR A 123 -12.90 -1.71 12.45
CA TYR A 123 -12.43 -2.15 13.76
C TYR A 123 -11.87 -3.57 13.71
N ARG A 124 -12.64 -4.54 13.16
CA ARG A 124 -12.14 -5.92 13.05
C ARG A 124 -10.87 -6.00 12.21
N ASN A 125 -10.81 -5.33 11.07
CA ASN A 125 -9.65 -5.43 10.17
C ASN A 125 -8.37 -4.85 10.77
N VAL A 126 -8.48 -3.69 11.43
CA VAL A 126 -7.34 -3.02 12.06
C VAL A 126 -6.96 -3.72 13.36
N CYS A 127 -7.95 -4.04 14.21
CA CYS A 127 -7.68 -4.53 15.55
C CYS A 127 -7.44 -6.03 15.66
N GLN A 128 -7.89 -6.83 14.68
CA GLN A 128 -7.48 -8.24 14.57
C GLN A 128 -6.15 -8.37 13.81
N GLY A 129 -5.77 -7.35 13.02
CA GLY A 129 -4.49 -7.29 12.34
C GLY A 129 -3.32 -6.93 13.25
N SER A 130 -2.13 -6.86 12.66
CA SER A 130 -0.91 -6.39 13.30
C SER A 130 -0.83 -4.86 13.31
N GLN A 131 -0.10 -4.33 14.30
CA GLN A 131 0.26 -2.91 14.42
C GLN A 131 1.64 -2.55 13.82
N CYS A 132 2.18 -3.38 12.91
CA CYS A 132 3.55 -3.26 12.42
C CYS A 132 3.84 -1.94 11.71
N PHE A 133 2.90 -1.40 10.93
CA PHE A 133 3.09 -0.11 10.26
C PHE A 133 3.17 1.01 11.31
N GLY A 134 2.26 1.00 12.29
CA GLY A 134 2.27 1.99 13.37
C GLY A 134 3.57 1.99 14.18
N MET A 135 4.04 0.81 14.59
CA MET A 135 5.28 0.68 15.35
C MET A 135 6.53 1.06 14.53
N ALA A 136 6.61 0.64 13.27
CA ALA A 136 7.71 0.99 12.38
C ALA A 136 7.73 2.50 12.10
N ALA A 137 6.57 3.11 11.84
CA ALA A 137 6.46 4.54 11.58
C ALA A 137 6.96 5.39 12.75
N LEU A 138 6.51 5.09 13.98
CA LEU A 138 6.97 5.80 15.17
C LEU A 138 8.47 5.62 15.42
N SER A 139 9.01 4.42 15.20
CA SER A 139 10.45 4.14 15.35
C SER A 139 11.28 4.97 14.35
N ILE A 140 10.86 5.04 13.09
CA ILE A 140 11.51 5.85 12.05
C ILE A 140 11.44 7.33 12.40
N LEU A 141 10.26 7.84 12.74
CA LEU A 141 10.07 9.27 13.02
C LEU A 141 10.86 9.73 14.25
N VAL A 142 10.98 8.90 15.29
CA VAL A 142 11.83 9.23 16.45
C VAL A 142 13.30 9.24 16.05
N HIS A 143 13.79 8.21 15.36
CA HIS A 143 15.19 8.15 14.97
C HIS A 143 15.58 9.32 14.03
N ASN A 144 14.71 9.63 13.07
CA ASN A 144 14.93 10.70 12.09
C ASN A 144 14.76 12.11 12.70
N GLY A 145 14.31 12.21 13.96
CA GLY A 145 14.18 13.48 14.68
C GLY A 145 12.89 14.26 14.36
N GLU A 146 11.93 13.63 13.70
CA GLU A 146 10.59 14.18 13.42
C GLU A 146 9.67 14.12 14.65
N LEU A 147 9.96 13.21 15.59
CA LEU A 147 9.32 13.08 16.89
C LEU A 147 10.36 12.86 17.99
N SER A 148 10.00 13.17 19.23
CA SER A 148 10.74 12.76 20.43
C SER A 148 9.98 11.65 21.17
N PRO A 149 10.65 10.75 21.91
CA PRO A 149 9.97 9.74 22.73
C PRO A 149 8.96 10.35 23.72
N SER A 150 9.25 11.54 24.23
CA SER A 150 8.38 12.30 25.13
C SER A 150 7.08 12.81 24.49
N ASP A 151 7.02 12.92 23.15
CA ASP A 151 5.79 13.22 22.41
C ASP A 151 4.81 12.04 22.44
N ILE A 152 5.34 10.81 22.57
CA ILE A 152 4.57 9.56 22.62
C ILE A 152 4.17 9.24 24.06
N GLN A 153 5.12 9.28 24.99
CA GLN A 153 4.85 9.06 26.41
C GLN A 153 5.67 10.04 27.26
N ALA A 154 4.99 10.89 28.02
CA ALA A 154 5.63 11.94 28.82
C ALA A 154 6.72 11.36 29.74
N GLY A 155 7.92 11.94 29.67
CA GLY A 155 9.07 11.53 30.47
C GLY A 155 9.92 10.40 29.89
N ALA A 156 9.54 9.81 28.75
CA ALA A 156 10.41 8.87 28.04
C ALA A 156 11.61 9.59 27.42
N GLU A 157 12.81 9.02 27.59
CA GLU A 157 14.06 9.50 26.97
C GLU A 157 14.40 8.69 25.71
N THR A 158 13.93 7.45 25.65
CA THR A 158 14.08 6.52 24.53
C THR A 158 12.72 5.88 24.21
N LEU A 159 12.55 5.37 22.99
CA LEU A 159 11.37 4.55 22.67
C LEU A 159 11.34 3.24 23.47
N HIS A 160 12.50 2.77 23.91
CA HIS A 160 12.61 1.54 24.71
C HIS A 160 12.01 1.71 26.11
N ASP A 161 12.02 2.93 26.67
CA ASP A 161 11.40 3.28 27.96
C ASP A 161 9.86 3.29 27.90
N ILE A 162 9.28 3.30 26.70
CA ILE A 162 7.84 3.43 26.52
C ILE A 162 7.15 2.12 26.88
N THR A 163 6.14 2.24 27.73
CA THR A 163 5.29 1.13 28.15
C THR A 163 4.01 1.12 27.32
N LEU A 164 3.50 -0.05 26.98
CA LEU A 164 2.25 -0.18 26.23
C LEU A 164 1.04 0.17 27.12
N THR A 165 0.71 1.47 27.18
CA THR A 165 -0.50 2.00 27.80
C THR A 165 -1.59 2.22 26.76
N ASN A 166 -2.84 2.46 27.17
CA ASN A 166 -3.94 2.71 26.22
C ASN A 166 -3.70 3.93 25.32
N ASP A 167 -2.99 4.96 25.79
CA ASP A 167 -2.70 6.15 24.99
C ASP A 167 -1.61 5.85 23.94
N VAL A 168 -0.61 5.03 24.31
CA VAL A 168 0.43 4.54 23.37
C VAL A 168 -0.18 3.60 22.34
N GLU A 169 -1.05 2.68 22.77
CA GLU A 169 -1.83 1.79 21.90
C GLU A 169 -2.65 2.60 20.89
N GLN A 170 -3.40 3.59 21.36
CA GLN A 170 -4.19 4.48 20.51
C GLN A 170 -3.32 5.18 19.46
N LEU A 171 -2.14 5.67 19.86
CA LEU A 171 -1.24 6.35 18.94
C LEU A 171 -0.70 5.38 17.88
N ILE A 172 -0.24 4.20 18.28
CA ILE A 172 0.23 3.15 17.37
C ILE A 172 -0.87 2.79 16.37
N THR A 173 -2.09 2.55 16.85
CA THR A 173 -3.24 2.21 15.97
C THR A 173 -3.60 3.34 15.02
N TYR A 174 -3.47 4.60 15.45
CA TYR A 174 -3.68 5.73 14.55
C TYR A 174 -2.64 5.75 13.43
N TYR A 175 -1.35 5.57 13.76
CA TYR A 175 -0.29 5.50 12.74
C TYR A 175 -0.51 4.31 11.79
N ASP A 176 -0.94 3.15 12.29
CA ASP A 176 -1.27 1.98 11.47
C ASP A 176 -2.40 2.29 10.48
N MET A 177 -3.44 2.99 10.95
CA MET A 177 -4.56 3.44 10.13
C MET A 177 -4.20 4.51 9.09
N LEU A 178 -2.98 5.07 9.06
CA LEU A 178 -2.57 5.97 7.98
C LEU A 178 -2.59 5.26 6.61
N LEU A 179 -2.40 3.93 6.59
CA LEU A 179 -2.55 3.11 5.38
C LEU A 179 -3.95 3.20 4.75
N GLU A 180 -4.97 3.62 5.52
CA GLU A 180 -6.34 3.78 5.03
C GLU A 180 -6.52 5.08 4.21
N TYR A 181 -5.59 6.04 4.28
CA TYR A 181 -5.58 7.16 3.34
C TYR A 181 -5.19 6.67 1.95
N GLN A 182 -5.92 7.16 0.93
CA GLN A 182 -5.64 6.77 -0.45
C GLN A 182 -4.23 7.23 -0.87
N ALA A 183 -3.79 8.40 -0.40
CA ALA A 183 -2.46 8.94 -0.73
C ALA A 183 -1.34 8.03 -0.20
N VAL A 184 -1.47 7.54 1.05
CA VAL A 184 -0.47 6.67 1.70
C VAL A 184 -0.48 5.27 1.07
N SER A 185 -1.65 4.64 0.95
CA SER A 185 -1.77 3.30 0.32
C SER A 185 -1.28 3.28 -1.12
N ASN A 186 -1.53 4.34 -1.90
CA ASN A 186 -0.99 4.45 -3.25
C ASN A 186 0.54 4.39 -3.27
N VAL A 187 1.21 5.10 -2.35
CA VAL A 187 2.68 5.11 -2.28
C VAL A 187 3.24 3.79 -1.74
N VAL A 188 2.68 3.29 -0.63
CA VAL A 188 3.26 2.15 0.10
C VAL A 188 2.87 0.81 -0.53
N MET A 189 1.64 0.68 -1.01
CA MET A 189 1.04 -0.62 -1.39
C MET A 189 0.87 -0.80 -2.89
N TYR A 190 0.51 0.26 -3.63
CA TYR A 190 0.07 0.10 -5.02
C TYR A 190 1.13 0.48 -6.05
N ALA A 191 1.72 1.68 -5.97
CA ALA A 191 2.78 2.12 -6.88
C ALA A 191 3.95 1.11 -6.95
N PRO A 192 4.43 0.52 -5.83
CA PRO A 192 5.55 -0.41 -5.90
C PRO A 192 5.21 -1.73 -6.61
N THR A 193 3.93 -2.10 -6.70
CA THR A 193 3.51 -3.30 -7.44
C THR A 193 3.67 -3.18 -8.95
N LEU A 194 3.81 -1.96 -9.45
CA LEU A 194 4.07 -1.68 -10.87
C LEU A 194 5.53 -1.93 -11.26
N LEU A 195 6.42 -2.05 -10.28
CA LEU A 195 7.82 -2.36 -10.49
C LEU A 195 8.04 -3.86 -10.62
N THR A 196 9.08 -4.24 -11.37
CA THR A 196 9.64 -5.59 -11.38
C THR A 196 10.34 -5.90 -10.05
N GLN A 197 10.65 -7.17 -9.80
CA GLN A 197 11.41 -7.57 -8.61
C GLN A 197 12.78 -6.86 -8.56
N ASP A 198 13.51 -6.85 -9.67
CA ASP A 198 14.83 -6.21 -9.77
C ASP A 198 14.76 -4.72 -9.45
N GLU A 199 13.76 -4.01 -9.99
CA GLU A 199 13.55 -2.58 -9.69
C GLU A 199 13.22 -2.34 -8.20
N ARG A 200 12.45 -3.22 -7.56
CA ARG A 200 12.17 -3.11 -6.12
C ARG A 200 13.42 -3.33 -5.28
N VAL A 201 14.25 -4.30 -5.66
CA VAL A 201 15.53 -4.58 -4.97
C VAL A 201 16.51 -3.44 -5.20
N ASP A 202 16.58 -2.88 -6.40
CA ASP A 202 17.39 -1.68 -6.66
C ASP A 202 16.91 -0.48 -5.83
N ASN A 203 15.60 -0.27 -5.72
CA ASN A 203 15.04 0.77 -4.86
C ASN A 203 15.39 0.56 -3.39
N LEU A 204 15.32 -0.68 -2.87
CA LEU A 204 15.76 -1.02 -1.52
C LEU A 204 17.25 -0.67 -1.31
N LEU A 205 18.13 -1.13 -2.19
CA LEU A 205 19.57 -0.93 -2.07
C LEU A 205 19.98 0.54 -2.17
N ASN A 206 19.29 1.31 -3.02
CA ASN A 206 19.51 2.74 -3.19
C ASN A 206 18.96 3.54 -2.01
N CYS A 207 17.78 3.17 -1.50
CA CYS A 207 17.20 3.78 -0.30
C CYS A 207 18.12 3.58 0.90
N ALA A 208 18.55 2.34 1.13
CA ALA A 208 19.41 1.99 2.25
C ALA A 208 20.78 2.69 2.18
N GLU A 209 21.37 2.86 0.99
CA GLU A 209 22.60 3.62 0.84
C GLU A 209 22.41 5.10 1.23
N ARG A 210 21.36 5.77 0.71
CA ARG A 210 21.06 7.16 1.06
C ARG A 210 20.84 7.33 2.56
N CYS A 211 20.12 6.41 3.18
CA CYS A 211 19.81 6.46 4.60
C CYS A 211 21.05 6.25 5.46
N LYS A 212 21.92 5.31 5.07
CA LYS A 212 23.21 5.11 5.71
C LYS A 212 24.08 6.36 5.67
N GLU A 213 24.15 7.03 4.52
CA GLU A 213 24.92 8.28 4.37
C GLU A 213 24.36 9.41 5.24
N LYS A 214 23.04 9.48 5.41
CA LYS A 214 22.36 10.48 6.25
C LYS A 214 22.35 10.14 7.74
N GLY A 215 22.52 8.86 8.10
CA GLY A 215 22.28 8.36 9.44
C GLY A 215 20.80 8.40 9.82
N THR A 216 19.92 7.96 8.91
CA THR A 216 18.45 7.93 9.11
C THR A 216 17.91 6.51 8.93
N TYR A 217 16.75 6.23 9.50
CA TYR A 217 15.97 5.03 9.24
C TYR A 217 15.06 5.20 8.02
N PHE A 218 14.59 4.08 7.47
CA PHE A 218 13.64 4.04 6.38
C PHE A 218 12.62 2.91 6.52
N MET A 219 11.45 3.09 5.90
CA MET A 219 10.39 2.10 5.92
C MET A 219 10.68 1.01 4.89
N VAL A 220 10.46 -0.26 5.26
CA VAL A 220 10.49 -1.40 4.33
C VAL A 220 9.21 -2.22 4.48
N ALA A 221 8.53 -2.46 3.36
CA ALA A 221 7.41 -3.39 3.30
C ALA A 221 7.86 -4.72 2.70
N ILE A 222 7.64 -5.82 3.41
CA ILE A 222 7.87 -7.17 2.92
C ILE A 222 6.52 -7.86 2.66
N ARG A 223 6.43 -8.65 1.60
CA ARG A 223 5.18 -9.27 1.17
C ARG A 223 5.33 -10.77 0.92
N ALA A 224 4.53 -11.55 1.64
CA ALA A 224 4.44 -13.00 1.55
C ALA A 224 3.04 -13.47 2.02
N GLY A 225 2.06 -13.51 1.12
CA GLY A 225 0.65 -13.78 1.48
C GLY A 225 -0.04 -12.62 2.23
N GLY A 226 0.66 -11.94 3.15
CA GLY A 226 0.34 -10.65 3.76
C GLY A 226 1.42 -9.60 3.49
N THR A 227 1.26 -8.39 4.02
CA THR A 227 2.32 -7.35 4.01
C THR A 227 2.70 -7.03 5.46
N HIS A 228 4.00 -7.00 5.73
CA HIS A 228 4.58 -6.67 7.04
C HIS A 228 5.55 -5.51 6.88
N MET A 229 5.57 -4.62 7.85
CA MET A 229 6.36 -3.39 7.82
C MET A 229 7.47 -3.47 8.85
N ILE A 230 8.70 -3.25 8.40
CA ILE A 230 9.90 -3.27 9.23
C ILE A 230 10.71 -1.99 9.01
N VAL A 231 11.64 -1.74 9.91
CA VAL A 231 12.50 -0.56 9.86
C VAL A 231 13.87 -0.95 9.32
N GLY A 232 14.28 -0.35 8.22
CA GLY A 232 15.66 -0.43 7.74
C GLY A 232 16.56 0.53 8.52
N MET A 233 17.64 0.02 9.10
CA MET A 233 18.53 0.75 10.00
C MET A 233 19.89 1.03 9.39
N ASP A 234 20.44 0.08 8.63
CA ASP A 234 21.76 0.19 8.00
C ASP A 234 21.87 -0.73 6.78
N LYS A 235 22.92 -0.53 5.99
CA LYS A 235 23.35 -1.39 4.90
C LYS A 235 24.79 -1.83 5.12
N VAL A 236 25.01 -3.12 5.25
CA VAL A 236 26.32 -3.72 5.53
C VAL A 236 26.72 -4.64 4.38
N SER A 237 27.97 -4.54 3.93
CA SER A 237 28.56 -5.50 3.00
C SER A 237 29.16 -6.67 3.75
N GLY A 238 29.03 -7.88 3.21
CA GLY A 238 29.55 -9.08 3.83
C GLY A 238 29.44 -10.30 2.91
N SER A 239 29.39 -11.48 3.51
CA SER A 239 29.26 -12.74 2.77
C SER A 239 28.44 -13.73 3.58
N TRP A 240 27.22 -13.98 3.13
CA TRP A 240 26.29 -14.93 3.74
C TRP A 240 25.85 -15.96 2.73
N THR A 241 25.54 -17.17 3.19
CA THR A 241 25.01 -18.24 2.34
C THR A 241 23.77 -18.83 2.98
N PHE A 242 22.63 -18.73 2.29
CA PHE A 242 21.37 -19.34 2.69
C PHE A 242 20.85 -20.18 1.53
N ASP A 243 20.45 -21.42 1.82
CA ASP A 243 19.93 -22.37 0.83
C ASP A 243 20.77 -22.50 -0.46
N GLY A 244 22.11 -22.37 -0.32
CA GLY A 244 23.06 -22.47 -1.43
C GLY A 244 23.19 -21.22 -2.30
N VAL A 245 22.49 -20.13 -1.96
CA VAL A 245 22.63 -18.82 -2.59
C VAL A 245 23.55 -17.94 -1.75
N ASN A 246 24.47 -17.24 -2.40
CA ASN A 246 25.38 -16.30 -1.73
C ASN A 246 24.82 -14.88 -1.79
N TYR A 247 24.91 -14.15 -0.69
CA TYR A 247 24.45 -12.78 -0.52
C TYR A 247 25.64 -11.92 -0.07
N ASP A 248 25.80 -10.77 -0.73
CA ASP A 248 26.94 -9.86 -0.52
C ASP A 248 26.57 -8.58 0.23
N THR A 249 25.26 -8.33 0.39
CA THR A 249 24.71 -7.15 1.06
C THR A 249 23.66 -7.58 2.08
N CYS A 250 23.66 -6.97 3.25
CA CYS A 250 22.64 -7.11 4.28
C CYS A 250 22.02 -5.75 4.58
N ILE A 251 20.70 -5.66 4.58
CA ILE A 251 19.96 -4.54 5.16
C ILE A 251 19.67 -4.91 6.61
N VAL A 252 20.35 -4.24 7.54
CA VAL A 252 20.13 -4.39 8.97
C VAL A 252 18.75 -3.83 9.27
N ALA A 253 17.90 -4.63 9.92
CA ALA A 253 16.51 -4.27 10.13
C ALA A 253 16.06 -4.49 11.58
N TYR A 254 15.22 -3.57 12.06
CA TYR A 254 14.38 -3.79 13.22
C TYR A 254 13.03 -4.32 12.76
N ASP A 255 12.71 -5.53 13.22
CA ASP A 255 11.41 -6.17 13.02
C ASP A 255 10.74 -6.40 14.38
N SER A 256 9.61 -5.72 14.58
CA SER A 256 8.86 -5.72 15.83
C SER A 256 8.24 -7.08 16.20
N ASN A 257 8.29 -8.09 15.32
CA ASN A 257 7.81 -9.44 15.63
C ASN A 257 8.76 -10.28 16.49
N PHE A 258 10.02 -9.86 16.64
CA PHE A 258 11.04 -10.67 17.30
C PHE A 258 11.29 -10.21 18.73
N TYR A 259 11.38 -11.19 19.64
CA TYR A 259 11.56 -10.93 21.06
C TYR A 259 12.40 -11.98 21.77
N ASN A 260 12.99 -11.52 22.87
CA ASN A 260 13.68 -12.35 23.82
C ASN A 260 12.69 -13.29 24.50
N LYS A 261 12.93 -14.58 24.39
CA LYS A 261 12.05 -15.61 24.94
C LYS A 261 11.89 -15.55 26.46
N THR A 262 12.89 -15.03 27.18
CA THR A 262 12.90 -14.93 28.64
C THR A 262 12.27 -13.64 29.13
N THR A 263 12.73 -12.48 28.64
CA THR A 263 12.24 -11.17 29.11
C THR A 263 10.93 -10.75 28.44
N LYS A 264 10.60 -11.36 27.30
CA LYS A 264 9.52 -10.98 26.40
C LYS A 264 9.67 -9.59 25.77
N GLU A 265 10.86 -9.00 25.89
CA GLU A 265 11.18 -7.71 25.28
C GLU A 265 11.66 -7.89 23.84
N SER A 266 11.44 -6.88 23.00
CA SER A 266 11.92 -6.90 21.62
C SER A 266 13.45 -7.10 21.57
N LEU A 267 13.89 -7.94 20.65
CA LEU A 267 15.29 -8.33 20.51
C LEU A 267 15.70 -8.34 19.05
N PHE A 268 16.92 -7.88 18.78
CA PHE A 268 17.49 -7.96 17.44
C PHE A 268 17.66 -9.41 16.98
N ASN A 269 17.51 -9.62 15.66
CA ASN A 269 17.70 -10.93 15.04
C ASN A 269 18.39 -10.78 13.69
N ASP A 270 19.62 -11.31 13.57
CA ASP A 270 20.32 -11.41 12.29
C ASP A 270 19.41 -12.02 11.20
N ASN A 271 18.68 -13.08 11.55
CA ASN A 271 17.84 -13.80 10.59
C ASN A 271 16.61 -13.01 10.14
N ALA A 272 16.25 -11.92 10.83
CA ALA A 272 15.17 -11.02 10.42
C ALA A 272 15.64 -9.91 9.45
N CYS A 273 16.96 -9.78 9.25
CA CYS A 273 17.52 -8.85 8.28
C CYS A 273 17.25 -9.31 6.83
N ILE A 274 17.38 -8.37 5.88
CA ILE A 274 17.20 -8.67 4.45
C ILE A 274 18.57 -8.87 3.81
N TYR A 275 18.83 -10.08 3.34
CA TYR A 275 20.07 -10.41 2.64
C TYR A 275 19.84 -10.33 1.13
N VAL A 276 20.73 -9.64 0.42
CA VAL A 276 20.60 -9.37 -1.01
C VAL A 276 21.87 -9.79 -1.74
N ASN A 277 21.71 -10.53 -2.83
CA ASN A 277 22.75 -10.68 -3.85
C ASN A 277 22.63 -9.48 -4.78
N SER A 278 23.54 -8.51 -4.64
CA SER A 278 23.43 -7.24 -5.35
C SER A 278 23.55 -7.39 -6.87
N LYS A 279 24.15 -8.50 -7.34
CA LYS A 279 24.31 -8.81 -8.76
C LYS A 279 23.08 -9.49 -9.36
N THR A 280 22.54 -10.52 -8.70
CA THR A 280 21.40 -11.31 -9.22
C THR A 280 20.05 -10.77 -8.78
N LYS A 281 20.03 -9.78 -7.88
CA LYS A 281 18.82 -9.19 -7.28
C LYS A 281 17.94 -10.20 -6.53
N GLN A 282 18.53 -11.33 -6.16
CA GLN A 282 17.90 -12.30 -5.26
C GLN A 282 17.96 -11.75 -3.84
N PHE A 283 16.92 -12.01 -3.06
CA PHE A 283 16.89 -11.67 -1.64
C PHE A 283 16.34 -12.80 -0.79
N CYS A 284 16.70 -12.82 0.49
CA CYS A 284 16.04 -13.65 1.48
C CYS A 284 15.89 -12.97 2.85
N ILE A 285 14.92 -13.46 3.63
CA ILE A 285 14.74 -13.16 5.05
C ILE A 285 14.67 -14.49 5.79
N PRO A 286 15.80 -14.99 6.32
CA PRO A 286 15.92 -16.36 6.84
C PRO A 286 14.90 -16.73 7.92
N ALA A 287 14.58 -15.81 8.83
CA ALA A 287 13.66 -16.06 9.95
C ALA A 287 12.24 -16.43 9.49
N TYR A 288 11.85 -15.98 8.30
CA TYR A 288 10.57 -16.31 7.68
C TYR A 288 10.68 -17.35 6.56
N GLY A 289 11.90 -17.74 6.18
CA GLY A 289 12.15 -18.55 4.99
C GLY A 289 11.66 -17.89 3.70
N PHE A 290 11.52 -16.56 3.67
CA PHE A 290 11.10 -15.80 2.48
C PHE A 290 12.27 -15.66 1.53
N THR A 291 12.02 -15.90 0.24
CA THR A 291 13.04 -15.75 -0.79
C THR A 291 12.42 -15.24 -2.09
N SER A 292 13.19 -14.57 -2.94
CA SER A 292 12.68 -14.17 -4.26
C SER A 292 12.15 -15.34 -5.10
N GLU A 293 12.72 -16.54 -4.94
CA GLU A 293 12.41 -17.72 -5.77
C GLU A 293 11.04 -18.34 -5.44
N LYS A 294 10.55 -18.11 -4.21
CA LYS A 294 9.22 -18.55 -3.77
C LYS A 294 8.13 -17.51 -4.09
N GLY A 295 8.51 -16.37 -4.68
CA GLY A 295 7.59 -15.33 -5.16
C GLY A 295 7.27 -14.24 -4.14
N GLU A 296 7.95 -14.24 -2.99
CA GLU A 296 7.91 -13.15 -2.01
C GLU A 296 8.59 -11.89 -2.57
N SER A 297 8.26 -10.74 -2.00
CA SER A 297 8.79 -9.46 -2.45
C SER A 297 9.19 -8.60 -1.27
N VAL A 298 10.35 -7.94 -1.36
CA VAL A 298 10.48 -6.61 -0.77
C VAL A 298 9.62 -5.69 -1.62
N LEU A 299 8.46 -5.30 -1.12
CA LEU A 299 7.45 -4.58 -1.88
C LEU A 299 7.83 -3.11 -2.01
N TYR A 300 8.22 -2.48 -0.90
CA TYR A 300 8.44 -1.03 -0.80
C TYR A 300 9.65 -0.75 0.06
N ALA A 301 10.40 0.29 -0.29
CA ALA A 301 11.46 0.86 0.54
C ALA A 301 11.52 2.37 0.28
N SER A 302 11.47 3.19 1.33
CA SER A 302 11.45 4.65 1.17
C SER A 302 11.94 5.41 2.39
N ASP A 303 12.68 6.47 2.11
CA ASP A 303 13.18 7.49 3.05
C ASP A 303 12.30 8.75 3.07
N ASP A 304 11.03 8.64 2.68
CA ASP A 304 10.09 9.76 2.63
C ASP A 304 9.18 9.80 3.87
N ASP A 305 9.66 10.47 4.92
CA ASP A 305 8.94 10.64 6.19
C ASP A 305 7.60 11.37 6.04
N SER A 306 7.37 12.08 4.92
CA SER A 306 6.07 12.70 4.64
C SER A 306 4.94 11.69 4.50
N VAL A 307 5.25 10.44 4.10
CA VAL A 307 4.28 9.33 4.07
C VAL A 307 3.81 8.97 5.48
N LEU A 308 4.74 9.02 6.45
CA LEU A 308 4.51 8.64 7.84
C LEU A 308 3.89 9.79 8.64
N THR A 309 4.05 11.03 8.20
CA THR A 309 3.45 12.22 8.82
C THR A 309 2.17 12.69 8.13
N TYR A 310 1.78 12.12 6.99
CA TYR A 310 0.57 12.54 6.26
C TYR A 310 -0.68 12.41 7.12
N ARG A 311 -1.21 13.55 7.57
CA ARG A 311 -2.37 13.67 8.47
C ARG A 311 -2.23 12.86 9.76
N ALA A 312 -0.98 12.62 10.17
CA ALA A 312 -0.64 11.99 11.43
C ALA A 312 -1.14 12.84 12.62
N PRO A 313 -1.40 12.20 13.78
CA PRO A 313 -1.91 12.91 14.96
C PRO A 313 -0.83 13.78 15.61
N LEU A 314 0.45 13.47 15.39
CA LEU A 314 1.61 14.25 15.82
C LEU A 314 2.35 14.77 14.57
N ASN A 315 2.69 16.07 14.58
CA ASN A 315 3.41 16.75 13.48
C ASN A 315 2.83 16.48 12.08
N GLY A 316 1.50 16.37 11.98
CA GLY A 316 0.81 15.98 10.76
C GLY A 316 1.01 16.94 9.58
N THR A 317 1.34 16.38 8.41
CA THR A 317 1.48 17.10 7.14
C THR A 317 0.22 16.95 6.27
N THR A 318 0.11 17.76 5.21
CA THR A 318 -1.03 17.73 4.27
C THR A 318 -0.68 17.15 2.90
N GLU A 319 0.60 16.87 2.65
CA GLU A 319 1.12 16.44 1.36
C GLU A 319 2.19 15.35 1.57
N ILE A 320 2.37 14.52 0.55
CA ILE A 320 3.41 13.49 0.48
C ILE A 320 4.36 13.89 -0.65
N ASN A 321 5.67 13.78 -0.42
CA ASN A 321 6.69 14.14 -1.39
C ASN A 321 6.75 13.14 -2.55
N THR A 322 6.59 11.85 -2.25
CA THR A 322 6.53 10.78 -3.25
C THR A 322 5.26 10.89 -4.09
N ASP A 323 5.41 11.13 -5.39
CA ASP A 323 4.28 11.23 -6.31
C ASP A 323 3.75 9.84 -6.69
N ALA A 324 2.55 9.52 -6.21
CA ALA A 324 1.73 8.39 -6.66
C ALA A 324 0.35 8.86 -7.17
N SER A 325 0.28 10.08 -7.69
CA SER A 325 -0.98 10.71 -8.12
C SER A 325 -1.55 10.15 -9.42
N ASN A 326 -0.73 9.45 -10.20
CA ASN A 326 -1.10 8.75 -11.44
C ASN A 326 -1.65 7.34 -11.20
N ILE A 327 -1.61 6.83 -9.96
CA ILE A 327 -2.16 5.52 -9.62
C ILE A 327 -3.69 5.56 -9.71
N VAL A 328 -4.22 4.59 -10.46
CA VAL A 328 -5.65 4.41 -10.68
C VAL A 328 -6.05 2.98 -10.32
N ASN A 329 -7.17 2.87 -9.63
CA ASN A 329 -7.85 1.62 -9.33
C ASN A 329 -9.10 1.49 -10.20
N LEU A 330 -9.17 0.44 -11.02
CA LEU A 330 -10.41 0.01 -11.65
C LEU A 330 -10.98 -1.14 -10.83
N HIS A 331 -12.21 -0.99 -10.37
CA HIS A 331 -12.95 -2.04 -9.68
C HIS A 331 -14.15 -2.48 -10.50
N SER A 332 -14.23 -3.76 -10.80
CA SER A 332 -15.31 -4.39 -11.56
C SER A 332 -16.30 -5.09 -10.62
N TYR A 333 -17.51 -4.56 -10.53
CA TYR A 333 -18.62 -5.26 -9.89
C TYR A 333 -19.13 -6.40 -10.77
N ARG A 334 -19.22 -6.19 -12.10
CA ARG A 334 -19.65 -7.19 -13.08
C ARG A 334 -19.07 -6.94 -14.47
N GLY A 335 -18.69 -8.02 -15.15
CA GLY A 335 -18.53 -8.03 -16.62
C GLY A 335 -17.33 -7.26 -17.17
N ILE A 336 -16.32 -6.94 -16.35
CA ILE A 336 -15.00 -6.49 -16.83
C ILE A 336 -13.99 -7.59 -16.55
N THR A 337 -13.93 -8.53 -17.48
CA THR A 337 -12.72 -9.33 -17.66
C THR A 337 -11.95 -8.76 -18.85
N PRO A 338 -10.63 -9.00 -18.97
CA PRO A 338 -9.87 -8.65 -20.18
C PRO A 338 -10.47 -9.23 -21.47
N GLU A 339 -11.31 -10.25 -21.36
CA GLU A 339 -12.00 -10.84 -22.50
C GLU A 339 -13.29 -10.11 -22.92
N ASP A 340 -13.89 -9.31 -22.03
CA ASP A 340 -15.19 -8.66 -22.23
C ASP A 340 -15.07 -7.17 -22.57
N VAL A 341 -14.00 -6.53 -22.11
CA VAL A 341 -13.73 -5.10 -22.23
C VAL A 341 -12.24 -4.87 -22.47
N SER A 342 -11.91 -4.00 -23.42
CA SER A 342 -10.58 -3.38 -23.52
C SER A 342 -10.57 -2.05 -22.78
N VAL A 343 -9.53 -1.82 -21.98
CA VAL A 343 -9.34 -0.56 -21.26
C VAL A 343 -8.00 0.02 -21.69
N THR A 344 -8.02 1.03 -22.55
CA THR A 344 -6.81 1.76 -22.94
C THR A 344 -6.63 2.94 -22.00
N ALA A 345 -5.52 2.97 -21.29
CA ALA A 345 -5.09 4.13 -20.51
C ALA A 345 -4.22 5.04 -21.40
N THR A 346 -4.24 6.33 -21.09
CA THR A 346 -3.35 7.34 -21.69
C THR A 346 -2.63 8.07 -20.56
N ASP A 347 -1.31 8.00 -20.53
CA ASP A 347 -0.50 8.71 -19.55
C ASP A 347 -0.40 10.21 -19.86
N ALA A 348 0.16 10.97 -18.91
CA ALA A 348 0.23 12.43 -19.01
C ALA A 348 1.10 12.91 -20.20
N ASP A 349 2.03 12.08 -20.65
CA ASP A 349 2.87 12.33 -21.83
C ASP A 349 2.17 11.99 -23.17
N GLY A 350 0.95 11.47 -23.11
CA GLY A 350 0.13 11.09 -24.27
C GLY A 350 0.40 9.67 -24.79
N SER A 351 1.31 8.92 -24.19
CA SER A 351 1.48 7.49 -24.49
C SER A 351 0.25 6.70 -24.06
N THR A 352 -0.04 5.60 -24.76
CA THR A 352 -1.22 4.76 -24.49
C THR A 352 -0.82 3.32 -24.28
N HIS A 353 -1.47 2.66 -23.34
CA HIS A 353 -1.24 1.27 -22.98
C HIS A 353 -2.55 0.55 -22.64
N ASP A 354 -2.52 -0.77 -22.68
CA ASP A 354 -3.65 -1.59 -22.24
C ASP A 354 -3.61 -1.76 -20.73
N PHE A 355 -4.51 -1.07 -20.04
CA PHE A 355 -4.56 -1.01 -18.59
C PHE A 355 -4.82 -2.38 -17.95
N LEU A 356 -5.64 -3.24 -18.57
CA LEU A 356 -5.99 -4.52 -17.96
C LEU A 356 -4.87 -5.55 -18.13
N SER A 357 -4.16 -5.55 -19.26
CA SER A 357 -3.05 -6.48 -19.48
C SER A 357 -1.77 -6.03 -18.79
N GLU A 358 -1.58 -4.72 -18.58
CA GLU A 358 -0.44 -4.17 -17.84
C GLU A 358 -0.71 -4.01 -16.34
N CYS A 359 -1.93 -4.30 -15.89
CA CYS A 359 -2.27 -4.35 -14.47
C CYS A 359 -1.45 -5.44 -13.76
N LYS A 360 -0.40 -5.02 -13.06
CA LYS A 360 0.52 -5.92 -12.33
C LYS A 360 -0.01 -6.36 -10.96
N LEU A 361 -1.09 -5.73 -10.47
CA LEU A 361 -1.71 -6.09 -9.20
C LEU A 361 -3.21 -6.34 -9.35
N ARG A 362 -3.60 -7.60 -9.19
CA ARG A 362 -4.98 -8.04 -9.02
C ARG A 362 -5.22 -8.39 -7.55
N SER A 363 -5.71 -7.44 -6.75
CA SER A 363 -5.92 -7.67 -5.30
C SER A 363 -7.13 -8.55 -4.98
N SER A 364 -7.98 -8.78 -5.99
CA SER A 364 -9.14 -9.68 -5.99
C SER A 364 -9.55 -9.90 -7.45
N ASP A 365 -10.48 -10.79 -7.73
CA ASP A 365 -10.97 -10.98 -9.11
C ASP A 365 -11.52 -9.71 -9.77
N SER A 366 -11.82 -8.68 -8.98
CA SER A 366 -12.48 -7.45 -9.39
C SER A 366 -11.62 -6.19 -9.36
N ASN A 367 -10.42 -6.20 -8.77
CA ASN A 367 -9.63 -4.98 -8.56
C ASN A 367 -8.35 -4.97 -9.39
N TYR A 368 -8.19 -3.92 -10.20
CA TYR A 368 -7.05 -3.71 -11.09
C TYR A 368 -6.38 -2.38 -10.75
N TYR A 369 -5.05 -2.37 -10.67
CA TYR A 369 -4.26 -1.17 -10.41
C TYR A 369 -3.26 -0.91 -11.53
N GLY A 370 -3.13 0.35 -11.92
CA GLY A 370 -2.21 0.78 -12.97
C GLY A 370 -2.07 2.29 -12.99
N THR A 371 -1.45 2.81 -14.05
CA THR A 371 -1.31 4.25 -14.28
C THR A 371 -2.21 4.73 -15.41
N GLY A 372 -2.60 6.00 -15.35
CA GLY A 372 -3.27 6.66 -16.46
C GLY A 372 -3.86 8.01 -16.08
N SER A 373 -3.93 8.90 -17.06
CA SER A 373 -4.55 10.23 -16.96
C SER A 373 -5.90 10.34 -17.69
N ALA A 374 -6.09 9.50 -18.71
CA ALA A 374 -7.36 9.33 -19.41
C ALA A 374 -7.58 7.84 -19.73
N PHE A 375 -8.85 7.44 -19.88
CA PHE A 375 -9.23 6.06 -20.08
C PHE A 375 -10.26 5.96 -21.21
N HIS A 376 -10.01 5.03 -22.12
CA HIS A 376 -10.94 4.63 -23.17
C HIS A 376 -11.37 3.19 -22.91
N LEU A 377 -12.68 2.97 -22.84
CA LEU A 377 -13.24 1.66 -22.61
C LEU A 377 -14.10 1.25 -23.80
N GLU A 378 -13.78 0.10 -24.37
CA GLU A 378 -14.50 -0.50 -25.47
C GLU A 378 -14.95 -1.91 -25.10
N LYS A 379 -16.23 -2.20 -25.34
CA LYS A 379 -16.82 -3.51 -25.08
C LYS A 379 -16.50 -4.45 -26.25
N THR A 380 -15.80 -5.54 -25.97
CA THR A 380 -15.34 -6.50 -27.00
C THR A 380 -16.26 -7.70 -27.14
N LYS A 381 -17.06 -8.04 -26.11
CA LYS A 381 -18.07 -9.12 -26.14
C LYS A 381 -19.42 -8.69 -25.62
N ARG A 382 -20.49 -9.39 -26.04
CA ARG A 382 -21.86 -9.14 -25.58
C ARG A 382 -22.08 -9.69 -24.16
N SER A 383 -21.69 -8.95 -23.13
CA SER A 383 -22.02 -9.23 -21.72
C SER A 383 -23.44 -8.74 -21.35
N ASN A 384 -24.07 -9.37 -20.33
CA ASN A 384 -25.38 -9.00 -19.75
C ASN A 384 -25.37 -7.65 -18.99
N GLY A 385 -24.38 -6.81 -19.25
CA GLY A 385 -24.11 -5.54 -18.60
C GLY A 385 -22.67 -5.48 -18.08
N PHE A 386 -22.18 -4.28 -17.82
CA PHE A 386 -20.96 -4.07 -17.04
C PHE A 386 -21.21 -3.02 -15.99
N ASP A 387 -20.54 -3.16 -14.87
CA ASP A 387 -20.67 -2.29 -13.72
C ASP A 387 -19.31 -2.18 -13.04
N PHE A 388 -18.76 -0.97 -13.01
CA PHE A 388 -17.42 -0.73 -12.51
C PHE A 388 -17.24 0.71 -12.03
N TYR A 389 -16.19 0.93 -11.26
CA TYR A 389 -15.66 2.26 -11.04
C TYR A 389 -14.19 2.37 -11.41
N LEU A 390 -13.78 3.58 -11.81
CA LEU A 390 -12.39 4.02 -11.90
C LEU A 390 -12.15 5.07 -10.81
N LYS A 391 -11.14 4.85 -9.97
CA LYS A 391 -10.81 5.70 -8.83
C LYS A 391 -9.35 6.13 -8.93
N GLY A 392 -9.10 7.44 -8.95
CA GLY A 392 -7.76 8.03 -8.91
C GLY A 392 -7.70 9.17 -7.89
N LYS A 393 -6.60 9.93 -7.86
CA LYS A 393 -6.45 11.04 -6.89
C LYS A 393 -7.54 12.11 -7.10
N GLY A 394 -8.46 12.19 -6.15
CA GLY A 394 -9.53 13.21 -6.09
C GLY A 394 -10.73 12.93 -6.99
N TYR A 395 -10.83 11.75 -7.63
CA TYR A 395 -12.02 11.38 -8.40
C TYR A 395 -12.38 9.90 -8.29
N ARG A 396 -13.68 9.61 -8.40
CA ARG A 396 -14.24 8.29 -8.70
C ARG A 396 -15.28 8.46 -9.79
N VAL A 397 -15.17 7.69 -10.85
CA VAL A 397 -16.17 7.59 -11.91
C VAL A 397 -16.78 6.22 -11.85
N GLU A 398 -18.09 6.14 -11.67
CA GLU A 398 -18.86 4.91 -11.70
C GLU A 398 -19.63 4.82 -13.02
N VAL A 399 -19.60 3.63 -13.61
CA VAL A 399 -20.23 3.38 -14.90
C VAL A 399 -20.94 2.04 -14.83
N SER A 400 -22.26 2.10 -14.96
CA SER A 400 -23.11 0.91 -15.01
C SER A 400 -23.92 0.93 -16.30
N GLN A 401 -23.85 -0.15 -17.06
CA GLN A 401 -24.67 -0.37 -18.25
C GLN A 401 -25.35 -1.72 -18.14
N TYR A 402 -26.68 -1.74 -18.14
CA TYR A 402 -27.48 -2.96 -18.16
C TYR A 402 -28.31 -3.00 -19.46
N PRO A 403 -28.55 -4.19 -20.05
CA PRO A 403 -29.34 -4.30 -21.26
C PRO A 403 -30.80 -3.92 -20.99
N GLN A 404 -31.21 -2.73 -21.43
CA GLN A 404 -32.59 -2.53 -21.88
C GLN A 404 -32.61 -2.88 -23.37
N GLY A 405 -33.49 -3.81 -23.76
CA GLY A 405 -33.52 -4.44 -25.08
C GLY A 405 -33.20 -3.50 -26.25
N GLY A 406 -31.99 -3.62 -26.80
CA GLY A 406 -31.54 -2.82 -27.95
C GLY A 406 -30.05 -3.06 -28.25
N SER A 407 -29.74 -3.24 -29.53
CA SER A 407 -28.38 -3.44 -30.07
C SER A 407 -27.44 -2.28 -29.71
N MET A 408 -26.19 -2.54 -29.31
CA MET A 408 -25.21 -1.48 -29.04
C MET A 408 -23.77 -1.85 -29.43
N SER A 409 -23.15 -0.97 -30.22
CA SER A 409 -21.72 -0.65 -30.21
C SER A 409 -21.57 0.66 -29.44
N ASN A 410 -21.00 0.64 -28.24
CA ASN A 410 -20.88 1.83 -27.40
C ASN A 410 -19.44 1.98 -26.87
N VAL A 411 -18.90 3.18 -27.04
CA VAL A 411 -17.58 3.62 -26.59
C VAL A 411 -17.76 4.58 -25.41
N ILE A 412 -16.99 4.40 -24.34
CA ILE A 412 -16.97 5.31 -23.19
C ILE A 412 -15.58 5.94 -23.08
N ASN A 413 -15.53 7.27 -23.19
CA ASN A 413 -14.30 8.05 -23.00
C ASN A 413 -14.36 8.78 -21.66
N LEU A 414 -13.39 8.54 -20.78
CA LEU A 414 -13.26 9.21 -19.50
C LEU A 414 -11.97 10.02 -19.47
N LYS A 415 -12.09 11.32 -19.18
CA LYS A 415 -10.95 12.19 -18.89
C LYS A 415 -10.94 12.52 -17.41
N ARG A 416 -9.77 12.47 -16.77
CA ARG A 416 -9.59 13.00 -15.41
C ARG A 416 -10.09 14.45 -15.38
N PRO A 417 -10.92 14.85 -14.40
CA PRO A 417 -11.19 16.27 -14.19
C PRO A 417 -9.86 16.92 -13.83
N LEU A 418 -9.38 17.83 -14.70
CA LEU A 418 -8.27 18.72 -14.38
C LEU A 418 -8.81 19.64 -13.27
N ASN A 419 -8.37 19.42 -12.03
CA ASN A 419 -8.64 20.37 -10.96
C ASN A 419 -7.98 21.71 -11.33
N GLY A 420 -8.77 22.78 -11.30
CA GLY A 420 -8.28 24.16 -11.24
C GLY A 420 -7.89 24.55 -9.82
#